data_AF-A0A956JK39-F1
#
_entry.id   AF-A0A956JK39-F1
#
_cell.length_a   1.000
_cell.length_b   1.000
_cell.length_c   1.000
_cell.angle_alpha   90.00
_cell.angle_beta   90.00
_cell.angle_gamma   90.00
#
_symmetry.space_group_name_H-M   'P 1'
#
loop_
_entity.id
_entity.type
_entity.pdbx_description
1 polymer ?
#
loop_
_entity_poly.entity_id
_entity_poly.type
_entity_poly.pdbx_seq_one_letter_code
_entity_poly.pdbx_strand_id
1 'polypeptide(L)'
;MPRRLSIDAYVEGVRAGERPILGRAITLIESQRADDQALARAVVERLLPETGRAHRVGITGVPGAGKSTFIEALGTNLCAQGRRVAVLAVDPSSARSGGSILGDKTRM
;
A
#
# COMPACT_ATOMS: atom_id res chain seq x y z
N MET A 1 -3.08 -16.54 -14.67
CA MET A 1 -2.55 -15.39 -13.87
C MET A 1 -1.87 -14.41 -14.81
N PRO A 2 -2.03 -13.09 -14.65
CA PRO A 2 -1.32 -12.12 -15.48
C PRO A 2 0.19 -12.31 -15.31
N ARG A 3 0.92 -12.22 -16.43
CA ARG A 3 2.38 -12.38 -16.46
C ARG A 3 3.04 -11.37 -15.52
N ARG A 4 4.01 -11.82 -14.70
CA ARG A 4 4.85 -10.94 -13.88
C ARG A 4 5.54 -9.91 -14.78
N LEU A 5 5.62 -8.67 -14.30
CA LEU A 5 6.41 -7.64 -14.97
C LEU A 5 7.89 -7.88 -14.72
N SER A 6 8.74 -7.31 -15.56
CA SER A 6 10.17 -7.21 -15.27
C SER A 6 10.40 -6.30 -14.05
N ILE A 7 11.56 -6.43 -13.42
CA ILE A 7 11.99 -5.55 -12.33
C ILE A 7 11.91 -4.08 -12.77
N ASP A 8 12.45 -3.76 -13.96
CA ASP A 8 12.41 -2.39 -14.49
C ASP A 8 11.00 -1.86 -14.67
N ALA A 9 10.08 -2.68 -15.20
CA ALA A 9 8.70 -2.26 -15.38
C ALA A 9 7.98 -1.99 -14.04
N TYR A 10 8.30 -2.76 -12.99
CA TYR A 10 7.82 -2.45 -11.64
C TYR A 10 8.40 -1.14 -11.11
N VAL A 11 9.73 -0.97 -11.20
CA VAL A 11 10.44 0.18 -10.65
C VAL A 11 10.01 1.48 -11.34
N GLU A 12 10.04 1.51 -12.67
CA GLU A 12 9.67 2.71 -13.43
C GLU A 12 8.19 3.06 -13.28
N GLY A 13 7.31 2.08 -13.26
CA GLY A 13 5.89 2.33 -13.01
C GLY A 13 5.61 2.90 -11.62
N VAL A 14 6.32 2.42 -10.59
CA VAL A 14 6.21 2.98 -9.23
C VAL A 14 6.75 4.41 -9.19
N ARG A 15 7.90 4.68 -9.83
CA ARG A 15 8.50 6.03 -9.95
C ARG A 15 7.58 7.02 -10.65
N ALA A 16 6.95 6.58 -11.73
CA ALA A 16 5.98 7.36 -12.50
C ALA A 16 4.66 7.59 -11.74
N GLY A 17 4.46 6.92 -10.59
CA GLY A 17 3.23 7.04 -9.81
C GLY A 17 2.03 6.32 -10.45
N GLU A 18 2.28 5.31 -11.29
CA GLU A 18 1.23 4.53 -11.94
C GLU A 18 0.54 3.61 -10.93
N ARG A 19 -0.66 4.03 -10.48
CA ARG A 19 -1.45 3.32 -9.46
C ARG A 19 -1.66 1.82 -9.77
N PRO A 20 -1.92 1.39 -11.03
CA PRO A 20 -2.04 -0.03 -11.35
C PRO A 20 -0.74 -0.81 -11.11
N ILE A 21 0.42 -0.23 -11.45
CA ILE A 21 1.72 -0.88 -11.25
C ILE A 21 2.06 -0.91 -9.76
N LEU A 22 1.78 0.17 -9.03
CA LEU A 22 1.94 0.21 -7.58
C LEU A 22 1.12 -0.90 -6.89
N GLY A 23 -0.16 -1.06 -7.26
CA GLY A 23 -0.99 -2.14 -6.73
C GLY A 23 -0.41 -3.53 -7.02
N ARG A 24 0.07 -3.76 -8.24
CA ARG A 24 0.74 -5.03 -8.61
C ARG A 24 2.06 -5.25 -7.86
N ALA A 25 2.80 -4.18 -7.56
CA ALA A 25 4.03 -4.25 -6.78
C ALA A 25 3.73 -4.61 -5.32
N ILE A 26 2.70 -4.01 -4.72
CA ILE A 26 2.23 -4.36 -3.37
C ILE A 26 1.80 -5.84 -3.34
N THR A 27 0.98 -6.29 -4.29
CA THR A 27 0.59 -7.71 -4.37
C THR A 27 1.79 -8.65 -4.55
N LEU A 28 2.81 -8.25 -5.31
CA LEU A 28 4.05 -9.02 -5.45
C LEU A 28 4.79 -9.12 -4.10
N ILE A 29 4.91 -8.01 -3.38
CA ILE A 29 5.60 -7.93 -2.08
C ILE A 29 4.86 -8.71 -0.99
N GLU A 30 3.53 -8.72 -1.01
CA GLU A 30 2.69 -9.46 -0.06
C GLU A 30 2.60 -10.97 -0.39
N SER A 31 3.12 -11.41 -1.54
CA SER A 31 3.05 -12.81 -1.95
C SER A 31 3.93 -13.71 -1.07
N GLN A 32 3.35 -14.82 -0.64
CA GLN A 32 4.05 -15.87 0.10
C GLN A 32 4.73 -16.91 -0.82
N ARG A 33 4.61 -16.78 -2.14
CA ARG A 33 5.23 -17.73 -3.07
C ARG A 33 6.73 -17.51 -3.19
N ALA A 34 7.52 -18.58 -3.16
CA ALA A 34 8.98 -18.50 -3.20
C ALA A 34 9.52 -17.84 -4.49
N ASP A 35 8.85 -18.03 -5.62
CA ASP A 35 9.20 -17.42 -6.92
C ASP A 35 9.00 -15.89 -6.92
N ASP A 36 8.02 -15.40 -6.16
CA ASP A 36 7.76 -13.96 -6.03
C ASP A 36 8.74 -13.27 -5.07
N GLN A 37 9.19 -13.96 -4.03
CA GLN A 37 10.05 -13.40 -2.97
C GLN A 37 11.35 -12.80 -3.53
N ALA A 38 12.01 -13.52 -4.46
CA ALA A 38 13.24 -13.04 -5.09
C ALA A 38 13.00 -11.79 -5.95
N LEU A 39 11.91 -11.79 -6.73
CA LEU A 39 11.54 -10.66 -7.58
C LEU A 39 11.14 -9.44 -6.73
N ALA A 40 10.34 -9.64 -5.68
CA ALA A 40 9.91 -8.60 -4.74
C ALA A 40 11.11 -7.92 -4.09
N ARG A 41 12.07 -8.70 -3.60
CA ARG A 41 13.29 -8.18 -2.97
C ARG A 41 14.08 -7.29 -3.92
N ALA A 42 14.29 -7.74 -5.16
CA ALA A 42 15.01 -6.95 -6.16
C ALA A 42 14.29 -5.63 -6.51
N VAL A 43 12.95 -5.64 -6.58
CA VAL A 43 12.16 -4.42 -6.79
C VAL A 43 12.30 -3.46 -5.61
N VAL A 44 12.16 -3.94 -4.37
CA VAL A 44 12.29 -3.12 -3.16
C VAL A 44 13.69 -2.52 -3.03
N GLU A 45 14.75 -3.31 -3.27
CA GLU A 45 16.14 -2.85 -3.19
C GLU A 45 16.41 -1.67 -4.13
N ARG A 46 15.81 -1.65 -5.33
CA ARG A 46 15.97 -0.54 -6.28
C ARG A 46 15.14 0.70 -5.93
N LEU A 47 14.03 0.53 -5.19
CA LEU A 47 13.18 1.64 -4.75
C LEU A 47 13.64 2.25 -3.41
N LEU A 48 14.37 1.50 -2.58
CA LEU A 48 14.84 1.93 -1.25
C LEU A 48 15.49 3.33 -1.21
N PRO A 49 16.39 3.70 -2.16
CA PRO A 49 17.03 5.02 -2.15
C PRO A 49 16.07 6.21 -2.25
N GLU A 50 14.84 6.00 -2.74
CA GLU A 50 13.83 7.05 -2.93
C GLU A 50 12.85 7.16 -1.74
N THR A 51 12.96 6.26 -0.76
CA THR A 51 12.08 6.21 0.41
C THR A 51 12.51 7.20 1.51
N GLY A 52 11.73 7.29 2.59
CA GLY A 52 12.03 8.18 3.73
C GLY A 52 11.62 9.65 3.54
N ARG A 53 11.09 10.01 2.37
CA ARG A 53 10.68 11.39 2.01
C ARG A 53 9.23 11.73 2.37
N ALA A 54 8.57 10.90 3.18
CA ALA A 54 7.17 11.04 3.56
C ALA A 54 6.99 11.10 5.09
N HIS A 55 6.02 11.87 5.56
CA HIS A 55 5.59 11.84 6.95
C HIS A 55 4.82 10.55 7.23
N ARG A 56 5.19 9.83 8.30
CA ARG A 56 4.55 8.58 8.74
C ARG A 56 3.86 8.84 10.08
N VAL A 57 2.53 8.72 10.10
CA VAL A 57 1.70 9.00 11.28
C VAL A 57 0.91 7.74 11.62
N GLY A 58 1.04 7.25 12.85
CA GLY A 58 0.23 6.16 13.38
C GLY A 58 -1.05 6.70 14.01
N ILE A 59 -2.20 6.12 13.66
CA ILE A 59 -3.50 6.46 14.22
C ILE A 59 -4.09 5.20 14.87
N THR A 60 -4.42 5.29 16.14
CA THR A 60 -5.02 4.21 16.93
C THR A 60 -6.20 4.73 17.75
N GLY A 61 -6.98 3.82 18.34
CA GLY A 61 -8.16 4.14 19.13
C GLY A 61 -9.12 2.96 19.22
N VAL A 62 -9.94 2.95 20.26
CA VAL A 62 -10.92 1.87 20.52
C VAL A 62 -11.95 1.74 19.38
N PRO A 63 -12.61 0.58 19.22
CA PRO A 63 -13.76 0.45 18.32
C PRO A 63 -14.81 1.54 18.61
N GLY A 64 -15.38 2.14 17.57
CA GLY A 64 -16.36 3.23 17.72
C GLY A 64 -15.78 4.63 17.98
N ALA A 65 -14.47 4.80 18.21
CA ALA A 65 -13.85 6.11 18.48
C ALA A 65 -13.82 7.10 17.28
N GLY A 66 -14.52 6.82 16.18
CA GLY A 66 -14.55 7.70 15.01
C GLY A 66 -13.27 7.71 14.16
N LYS A 67 -12.36 6.73 14.33
CA LYS A 67 -11.08 6.67 13.60
C LYS A 67 -11.21 6.81 12.08
N SER A 68 -12.15 6.07 11.47
CA SER A 68 -12.33 6.10 10.01
C SER A 68 -12.79 7.47 9.53
N THR A 69 -13.76 8.08 10.24
CA THR A 69 -14.23 9.45 9.96
C THR A 69 -13.11 10.47 10.09
N PHE A 70 -12.28 10.32 11.13
CA PHE A 70 -11.12 11.20 11.31
C PHE A 70 -10.08 11.05 10.18
N ILE A 71 -9.73 9.81 9.81
CA ILE A 71 -8.77 9.53 8.74
C ILE A 71 -9.27 10.08 7.40
N GLU A 72 -10.56 9.93 7.11
CA GLU A 72 -11.20 10.45 5.89
C GLU A 72 -11.16 11.99 5.85
N ALA A 73 -11.56 12.65 6.93
CA ALA A 73 -11.55 14.11 7.02
C ALA A 73 -10.12 14.67 6.92
N LEU A 74 -9.17 14.08 7.64
CA LEU A 74 -7.75 14.46 7.59
C LEU A 74 -7.17 14.23 6.19
N GLY A 75 -7.41 13.06 5.60
CA GLY A 75 -6.91 12.70 4.28
C GLY A 75 -7.43 13.65 3.19
N THR A 76 -8.74 13.91 3.18
CA THR A 76 -9.37 14.84 2.24
C THR A 76 -8.81 16.25 2.39
N ASN A 77 -8.63 16.72 3.63
CA ASN A 77 -8.03 18.03 3.89
C ASN A 77 -6.59 18.13 3.37
N LEU A 78 -5.76 17.11 3.59
CA LEU A 78 -4.38 17.08 3.10
C LEU A 78 -4.33 17.01 1.56
N CYS A 79 -5.21 16.22 0.94
CA CYS A 79 -5.35 16.16 -0.52
C CYS A 79 -5.76 17.51 -1.10
N ALA A 80 -6.69 18.23 -0.46
CA ALA A 80 -7.10 19.58 -0.86
C ALA A 80 -5.93 20.59 -0.78
N GLN A 81 -4.94 20.34 0.06
CA GLN A 81 -3.68 21.11 0.14
C GLN A 81 -2.62 20.64 -0.88
N GLY A 82 -2.98 19.77 -1.83
CA GLY A 82 -2.06 19.25 -2.85
C GLY A 82 -1.10 18.16 -2.36
N ARG A 83 -1.31 17.60 -1.15
CA ARG A 83 -0.49 16.48 -0.66
C ARG A 83 -1.01 15.15 -1.22
N ARG A 84 -0.08 14.21 -1.43
CA ARG A 84 -0.42 12.82 -1.76
C ARG A 84 -0.52 12.02 -0.46
N VAL A 85 -1.66 11.38 -0.24
CA VAL A 85 -1.96 10.61 0.98
C VAL A 85 -2.10 9.12 0.63
N ALA A 86 -1.52 8.26 1.46
CA ALA A 86 -1.74 6.82 1.45
C ALA A 86 -2.15 6.38 2.87
N VAL A 87 -3.12 5.47 2.96
CA VAL A 87 -3.61 4.90 4.22
C VAL A 87 -3.32 3.41 4.19
N LEU A 88 -2.51 2.93 5.14
CA LEU A 88 -2.24 1.51 5.35
C LEU A 88 -2.98 1.04 6.60
N ALA A 89 -3.91 0.11 6.43
CA ALA A 89 -4.58 -0.54 7.55
C ALA A 89 -3.73 -1.71 8.08
N VAL A 90 -3.54 -1.77 9.39
CA VAL A 90 -2.89 -2.90 10.07
C VAL A 90 -3.94 -3.59 10.93
N ASP A 91 -4.31 -4.81 10.56
CA ASP A 91 -5.25 -5.63 11.32
C ASP A 91 -4.53 -6.90 11.83
N PRO A 92 -4.32 -7.05 13.14
CA PRO A 92 -3.68 -8.24 13.71
C PRO A 92 -4.53 -9.52 13.53
N SER A 93 -5.82 -9.41 13.21
CA SER A 93 -6.66 -10.57 12.91
C SER A 93 -6.42 -11.19 11.54
N SER A 94 -5.75 -10.47 10.63
CA SER A 94 -5.49 -10.87 9.24
C SER A 94 -4.74 -12.20 9.08
N ALA A 95 -3.91 -12.57 10.07
CA ALA A 95 -3.24 -13.88 10.11
C ALA A 95 -4.21 -15.07 10.14
N ARG A 96 -5.46 -14.86 10.61
CA ARG A 96 -6.51 -15.90 10.66
C ARG A 96 -7.40 -15.93 9.42
N SER A 97 -7.54 -14.82 8.70
CA SER A 97 -8.47 -14.69 7.57
C SER A 97 -7.80 -14.75 6.19
N GLY A 98 -6.46 -14.63 6.12
CA GLY A 98 -5.72 -14.61 4.85
C GLY A 98 -5.72 -13.24 4.15
N GLY A 99 -6.18 -12.18 4.83
CA GLY A 99 -6.26 -10.81 4.30
C GLY A 99 -7.55 -10.54 3.50
N SER A 100 -7.67 -9.33 2.94
CA SER A 100 -8.81 -8.94 2.10
C SER A 100 -8.34 -8.54 0.70
N ILE A 101 -8.94 -9.15 -0.34
CA ILE A 101 -8.69 -8.81 -1.75
C ILE A 101 -9.27 -7.43 -2.11
N LEU A 102 -10.36 -7.03 -1.44
CA LEU A 102 -11.14 -5.84 -1.80
C LEU A 102 -11.15 -4.78 -0.70
N GLY A 103 -10.43 -5.00 0.41
CA GLY A 103 -10.56 -4.19 1.62
C GLY A 103 -11.98 -4.27 2.21
N ASP A 104 -12.44 -3.15 2.78
CA ASP A 104 -13.84 -2.94 3.15
C ASP A 104 -14.55 -2.18 2.02
N LYS A 105 -15.38 -2.88 1.25
CA LYS A 105 -16.12 -2.32 0.10
C LYS A 105 -17.32 -1.45 0.49
N THR A 106 -17.69 -1.38 1.77
CA THR A 106 -18.93 -0.70 2.17
C THR A 106 -18.80 0.82 2.32
N ARG A 107 -17.61 1.39 2.03
CA ARG A 107 -17.31 2.82 2.23
C ARG A 107 -16.38 3.41 1.17
N MET A 108 -16.70 3.19 -0.12
CA MET A 108 -16.18 4.04 -1.20
C MET A 108 -17.17 5.18 -1.45
#